data_AF-A0AAE0BF12-F1
#
_entry.id   AF-A0AAE0BF12-F1
#
_cell.length_a   1.000
_cell.length_b   1.000
_cell.length_c   1.000
_cell.angle_alpha   90.00
_cell.angle_beta   90.00
_cell.angle_gamma   90.00
#
_symmetry.space_group_name_H-M   'P 1'
#
loop_
_entity.id
_entity.type
_entity.pdbx_description
1 polymer ?
#
loop_
_entity_poly.entity_id
_entity_poly.type
_entity_poly.pdbx_seq_one_letter_code
_entity_poly.pdbx_strand_id
1 'polypeptide(L)'
;MANSFVGLASFALLLVASFSFVDAVKDKYVDIRLEVGKPYFTAHYKEAGAKKDAKPPVLVLHAGHYSSEKWQETGTIDALTQAGAYVVAVDLPSYGKTGGEKLFNAEDRVKFLQAFLAAVKLEKSTAAKIYSWVFPNSELTIFENGGINCYLEEPEKFNDVVVNFYQSRL
;
A
#
# COMPACT_ATOMS: atom_id res chain seq x y z
N MET A 1 -43.60 4.32 39.96
CA MET A 1 -42.72 3.38 39.24
C MET A 1 -42.67 3.77 37.78
N ALA A 2 -41.58 4.36 37.32
CA ALA A 2 -41.11 4.40 35.92
C ALA A 2 -39.98 5.42 35.84
N ASN A 3 -38.73 4.95 35.88
CA ASN A 3 -37.56 5.70 35.40
C ASN A 3 -36.36 4.74 35.34
N SER A 4 -36.24 4.00 34.24
CA SER A 4 -35.02 3.26 33.90
C SER A 4 -35.12 2.65 32.50
N PHE A 5 -35.23 3.45 31.43
CA PHE A 5 -35.15 2.89 30.07
C PHE A 5 -34.52 3.80 28.99
N VAL A 6 -33.71 4.79 29.38
CA VAL A 6 -33.05 5.71 28.41
C VAL A 6 -31.54 5.47 28.27
N GLY A 7 -30.93 4.59 29.09
CA GLY A 7 -29.47 4.46 29.17
C GLY A 7 -28.79 3.51 28.17
N LEU A 8 -29.49 2.50 27.64
CA LEU A 8 -28.84 1.42 26.86
C LEU A 8 -28.74 1.71 25.36
N ALA A 9 -29.69 2.45 24.78
CA ALA A 9 -29.67 2.77 23.35
C ALA A 9 -28.57 3.76 22.98
N SER A 10 -28.23 4.69 23.87
CA SER A 10 -27.17 5.69 23.63
C SER A 10 -25.76 5.09 23.68
N PHE A 11 -25.55 4.04 24.49
CA PHE A 11 -24.27 3.35 24.58
C PHE A 11 -24.02 2.43 23.37
N ALA A 12 -25.06 1.74 22.87
CA ALA A 12 -24.94 0.89 21.69
C ALA A 12 -24.62 1.70 20.41
N LEU A 13 -25.19 2.90 20.26
CA LEU A 13 -24.92 3.77 19.12
C LEU A 13 -23.49 4.36 19.17
N LEU A 14 -22.95 4.62 20.36
CA LEU A 14 -21.57 5.08 20.55
C LEU A 14 -20.55 3.98 20.23
N LEU A 15 -20.87 2.71 20.53
CA LEU A 15 -19.98 1.57 20.32
C LEU A 15 -19.84 1.19 18.84
N VAL A 16 -20.85 1.48 18.02
CA VAL A 16 -20.78 1.30 16.56
C VAL A 16 -19.95 2.41 15.89
N ALA A 17 -19.87 3.60 16.51
CA ALA A 17 -19.13 4.74 15.96
C ALA A 17 -17.61 4.69 16.20
N SER A 18 -17.11 3.79 17.06
CA SER A 18 -15.69 3.64 17.37
C SER A 18 -15.00 2.49 16.63
N PHE A 19 -15.73 1.70 15.83
CA PHE A 19 -15.09 0.94 14.75
C PHE A 19 -14.80 1.94 13.63
N SER A 20 -13.63 2.54 13.68
CA SER A 20 -13.01 3.18 12.52
C SER A 20 -13.13 2.19 11.36
N PHE A 21 -14.07 2.44 10.44
CA PHE A 21 -14.30 1.58 9.30
C PHE A 21 -13.00 1.60 8.49
N VAL A 22 -12.17 0.56 8.64
CA VAL A 22 -11.03 0.37 7.76
C VAL A 22 -11.64 0.16 6.39
N ASP A 23 -11.37 1.07 5.46
CA ASP A 23 -11.89 0.97 4.10
C ASP A 23 -11.56 -0.42 3.54
N ALA A 24 -12.60 -1.14 3.09
CA ALA A 24 -12.42 -2.48 2.57
C ALA A 24 -11.39 -2.48 1.44
N VAL A 25 -10.43 -3.42 1.51
CA VAL A 25 -9.45 -3.65 0.45
C VAL A 25 -10.16 -4.12 -0.81
N LYS A 26 -9.90 -3.46 -1.95
CA LYS A 26 -10.54 -3.76 -3.23
C LYS A 26 -9.50 -4.27 -4.22
N ASP A 27 -9.75 -5.45 -4.79
CA ASP A 27 -9.05 -5.94 -5.96
C ASP A 27 -9.47 -5.14 -7.21
N LYS A 28 -8.49 -4.70 -7.99
CA LYS A 28 -8.63 -3.88 -9.18
C LYS A 28 -7.70 -4.38 -10.27
N TYR A 29 -8.05 -4.02 -11.50
CA TYR A 29 -7.29 -4.36 -12.68
C TYR A 29 -7.15 -3.14 -13.57
N VAL A 30 -5.98 -2.98 -14.17
CA VAL A 30 -5.72 -1.90 -15.12
C VAL A 30 -4.81 -2.37 -16.24
N ASP A 31 -5.15 -1.94 -17.44
CA ASP A 31 -4.42 -2.31 -18.64
C ASP A 31 -3.18 -1.43 -18.81
N ILE A 32 -2.01 -2.08 -18.88
CA ILE A 32 -0.71 -1.45 -19.01
C ILE A 32 -0.10 -1.85 -20.34
N ARG A 33 0.16 -0.85 -21.18
CA ARG A 33 0.89 -1.00 -22.45
C ARG A 33 2.21 -0.28 -22.32
N LEU A 34 3.32 -1.02 -22.48
CA LEU A 34 4.65 -0.41 -22.41
C LEU A 34 4.97 0.41 -23.67
N GLU A 35 4.57 -0.10 -24.84
CA GLU A 35 4.71 0.57 -26.14
C GLU A 35 3.51 0.21 -27.02
N VAL A 36 3.21 1.04 -28.03
CA VAL A 36 2.15 0.74 -29.00
C VAL A 36 2.46 -0.58 -29.72
N GLY A 37 1.60 -1.58 -29.54
CA GLY A 37 1.75 -2.91 -30.15
C GLY A 37 2.75 -3.85 -29.47
N LYS A 38 3.31 -3.51 -28.30
CA LYS A 38 4.19 -4.39 -27.50
C LYS A 38 3.60 -4.64 -26.09
N PRO A 39 4.30 -5.34 -25.15
CA PRO A 39 3.64 -6.20 -24.17
C PRO A 39 2.57 -5.45 -23.38
N TYR A 40 1.45 -6.15 -23.26
CA TYR A 40 0.24 -5.71 -22.60
C TYR A 40 0.04 -6.56 -21.35
N PHE A 41 -0.09 -5.90 -20.21
CA PHE A 41 -0.42 -6.53 -18.95
C PHE A 41 -1.78 -6.03 -18.51
N THR A 42 -2.67 -6.93 -18.09
CA THR A 42 -3.76 -6.53 -17.21
C THR A 42 -3.22 -6.63 -15.79
N ALA A 43 -2.68 -5.51 -15.30
CA ALA A 43 -2.05 -5.43 -13.99
C ALA A 43 -3.14 -5.50 -12.90
N HIS A 44 -3.02 -6.50 -12.04
CA HIS A 44 -3.80 -6.60 -10.81
C HIS A 44 -3.19 -5.72 -9.72
N TYR A 45 -4.03 -5.06 -8.93
CA TYR A 45 -3.61 -4.35 -7.73
C TYR A 45 -4.73 -4.31 -6.69
N LYS A 46 -4.34 -4.15 -5.43
CA LYS A 46 -5.23 -3.84 -4.32
C LYS A 46 -5.20 -2.36 -4.02
N GLU A 47 -6.35 -1.78 -3.73
CA GLU A 47 -6.47 -0.41 -3.22
C GLU A 47 -7.27 -0.36 -1.93
N ALA A 48 -6.88 0.53 -1.02
CA ALA A 48 -7.58 0.74 0.25
C ALA A 48 -7.33 2.17 0.78
N GLY A 49 -8.21 2.61 1.68
CA GLY A 49 -8.17 3.95 2.27
C GLY A 49 -8.85 5.03 1.43
N ALA A 50 -9.20 6.13 2.09
CA ALA A 50 -9.81 7.29 1.45
C ALA A 50 -8.76 8.11 0.67
N LYS A 51 -9.03 8.36 -0.62
CA LYS A 51 -8.30 9.36 -1.41
C LYS A 51 -8.56 10.74 -0.83
N LYS A 52 -7.72 11.18 0.11
CA LYS A 52 -7.72 12.53 0.64
C LYS A 52 -6.59 13.28 -0.05
N ASP A 53 -6.91 14.34 -0.77
CA ASP A 53 -5.94 15.18 -1.48
C ASP A 53 -4.86 15.78 -0.55
N ALA A 54 -5.12 15.79 0.76
CA ALA A 54 -4.20 16.30 1.78
C ALA A 54 -3.09 15.32 2.20
N LYS A 55 -3.18 14.02 1.89
CA LYS A 55 -2.19 13.02 2.33
C LYS A 55 -1.56 12.29 1.13
N PRO A 56 -0.24 12.09 1.09
CA PRO A 56 0.42 11.43 -0.02
C PRO A 56 0.01 9.95 -0.10
N PRO A 57 -0.28 9.43 -1.30
CA PRO A 57 -0.58 8.02 -1.48
C PRO A 57 0.68 7.15 -1.31
N VAL A 58 0.49 5.89 -0.91
CA VAL A 58 1.56 4.92 -0.74
C VAL A 58 1.41 3.80 -1.76
N LEU A 59 2.40 3.67 -2.64
CA LEU A 59 2.55 2.51 -3.52
C LEU A 59 3.44 1.47 -2.85
N VAL A 60 2.95 0.24 -2.71
CA VAL A 60 3.70 -0.88 -2.14
C VAL A 60 4.02 -1.91 -3.25
N LEU A 61 5.29 -2.28 -3.38
CA LEU A 61 5.78 -3.24 -4.36
C LEU A 61 6.25 -4.52 -3.65
N HIS A 62 6.01 -5.69 -4.22
CA HIS A 62 6.43 -6.97 -3.65
C HIS A 62 7.76 -7.48 -4.27
N ALA A 63 8.41 -8.44 -3.60
CA ALA A 63 9.57 -9.17 -4.12
C ALA A 63 9.18 -10.37 -5.01
N GLY A 64 10.14 -10.91 -5.76
CA GLY A 64 9.95 -11.86 -6.87
C GLY A 64 9.44 -13.28 -6.56
N HIS A 65 8.72 -13.47 -5.46
CA HIS A 65 7.96 -14.71 -5.14
C HIS A 65 6.61 -14.42 -4.47
N TYR A 66 6.29 -13.15 -4.23
CA TYR A 66 5.08 -12.72 -3.53
C TYR A 66 4.13 -11.97 -4.47
N SER A 67 3.06 -11.43 -3.91
CA SER A 67 2.07 -10.59 -4.58
C SER A 67 1.58 -9.49 -3.61
N SER A 68 0.70 -8.61 -4.08
CA SER A 68 -0.05 -7.65 -3.27
C SER A 68 -0.82 -8.29 -2.12
N GLU A 69 -1.20 -9.57 -2.23
CA GLU A 69 -1.85 -10.33 -1.15
C GLU A 69 -1.00 -10.36 0.11
N LYS A 70 0.33 -10.41 -0.04
CA LYS A 70 1.21 -10.52 1.12
C LYS A 70 1.15 -9.29 2.02
N TRP A 71 0.96 -8.11 1.43
CA TRP A 71 0.79 -6.86 2.17
C TRP A 71 -0.56 -6.76 2.89
N GLN A 72 -1.58 -7.48 2.41
CA GLN A 72 -2.84 -7.64 3.13
C GLN A 72 -2.67 -8.64 4.27
N GLU A 73 -2.06 -9.80 4.01
CA GLU A 73 -1.82 -10.85 5.02
C GLU A 73 -0.96 -10.36 6.20
N THR A 74 0.05 -9.51 5.94
CA THR A 74 0.91 -8.92 6.97
C THR A 74 0.27 -7.74 7.69
N GLY A 75 -0.94 -7.33 7.32
CA GLY A 75 -1.63 -6.16 7.88
C GLY A 75 -1.02 -4.81 7.48
N THR A 76 -0.08 -4.78 6.53
CA THR A 76 0.59 -3.54 6.11
C THR A 76 -0.37 -2.56 5.44
N ILE A 77 -1.30 -3.06 4.62
CA ILE A 77 -2.35 -2.23 4.01
C ILE A 77 -3.25 -1.62 5.10
N ASP A 78 -3.66 -2.42 6.08
CA ASP A 78 -4.54 -1.97 7.16
C ASP A 78 -3.84 -0.94 8.06
N ALA A 79 -2.59 -1.18 8.44
CA ALA A 79 -1.82 -0.26 9.29
C ALA A 79 -1.66 1.12 8.62
N LEU A 80 -1.31 1.16 7.33
CA LEU A 80 -1.16 2.39 6.57
C LEU A 80 -2.50 3.14 6.38
N THR A 81 -3.57 2.41 6.08
CA THR A 81 -4.90 3.03 5.91
C THR A 81 -5.48 3.54 7.22
N GLN A 82 -5.22 2.87 8.35
CA GLN A 82 -5.53 3.38 9.70
C GLN A 82 -4.75 4.66 10.03
N ALA A 83 -3.51 4.79 9.55
CA ALA A 83 -2.74 6.04 9.59
C ALA A 83 -3.27 7.13 8.60
N GLY A 84 -4.30 6.79 7.83
CA GLY A 84 -4.99 7.66 6.88
C GLY A 84 -4.30 7.76 5.52
N ALA A 85 -3.43 6.82 5.15
CA ALA A 85 -2.90 6.72 3.79
C ALA A 85 -3.94 6.15 2.82
N TYR A 86 -3.90 6.62 1.58
CA TYR A 86 -4.45 5.86 0.45
C TYR A 86 -3.36 4.91 -0.05
N VAL A 87 -3.63 3.61 -0.04
CA VAL A 87 -2.65 2.57 -0.35
C VAL A 87 -3.01 1.89 -1.66
N VAL A 88 -2.00 1.69 -2.50
CA VAL A 88 -2.06 0.87 -3.72
C VAL A 88 -0.96 -0.18 -3.63
N ALA A 89 -1.32 -1.47 -3.73
CA ALA A 89 -0.36 -2.58 -3.75
C ALA A 89 -0.52 -3.36 -5.05
N VAL A 90 0.50 -3.35 -5.91
CA VAL A 90 0.43 -3.91 -7.27
C VAL A 90 1.09 -5.28 -7.35
N ASP A 91 0.48 -6.20 -8.12
CA ASP A 91 1.14 -7.42 -8.56
C ASP A 91 2.02 -7.10 -9.77
N LEU A 92 3.33 -7.25 -9.62
CA LEU A 92 4.30 -7.02 -10.68
C LEU A 92 4.15 -8.06 -11.80
N PRO A 93 4.57 -7.72 -13.04
CA PRO A 93 4.58 -8.66 -14.16
C PRO A 93 5.23 -10.00 -13.81
N SER A 94 4.65 -11.09 -14.30
CA SER A 94 4.92 -12.50 -13.98
C SER A 94 4.48 -13.01 -12.61
N TYR A 95 3.84 -12.18 -11.78
CA TYR A 95 3.45 -12.56 -10.40
C TYR A 95 1.97 -12.31 -10.10
N GLY A 96 1.52 -12.94 -9.02
CA GLY A 96 0.16 -12.80 -8.49
C GLY A 96 -0.91 -13.02 -9.56
N LYS A 97 -1.92 -12.15 -9.56
CA LYS A 97 -3.01 -12.17 -10.53
C LYS A 97 -2.70 -11.34 -11.80
N THR A 98 -1.57 -10.63 -11.85
CA THR A 98 -1.10 -9.98 -13.09
C THR A 98 -0.60 -11.02 -14.10
N GLY A 99 0.16 -12.02 -13.62
CA GLY A 99 0.72 -13.06 -14.48
C GLY A 99 1.55 -12.51 -15.64
N GLY A 100 1.54 -13.20 -16.79
CA GLY A 100 2.23 -12.77 -18.00
C GLY A 100 3.76 -12.94 -17.94
N GLU A 101 4.45 -12.29 -18.86
CA GLU A 101 5.91 -12.41 -18.99
C GLU A 101 6.67 -11.57 -17.96
N LYS A 102 7.84 -12.07 -17.57
CA LYS A 102 8.75 -11.37 -16.67
C LYS A 102 9.47 -10.24 -17.39
N LEU A 103 9.52 -9.07 -16.77
CA LEU A 103 10.33 -7.95 -17.26
C LEU A 103 11.78 -8.07 -16.77
N PHE A 104 12.67 -8.50 -17.66
CA PHE A 104 14.06 -8.83 -17.31
C PHE A 104 14.98 -7.59 -17.17
N ASN A 105 14.79 -6.56 -17.99
CA ASN A 105 15.65 -5.38 -17.96
C ASN A 105 15.06 -4.26 -17.07
N ALA A 106 15.93 -3.35 -16.62
CA ALA A 106 15.53 -2.26 -15.72
C ALA A 106 14.63 -1.22 -16.42
N GLU A 107 14.85 -0.99 -17.71
CA GLU A 107 14.09 0.00 -18.50
C GLU A 107 12.61 -0.37 -18.56
N ASP A 108 12.28 -1.61 -18.90
CA ASP A 108 10.91 -2.10 -18.99
C ASP A 108 10.23 -2.12 -17.63
N ARG A 109 10.95 -2.43 -16.54
CA ARG A 109 10.42 -2.32 -15.18
C ARG A 109 10.08 -0.87 -14.83
N VAL A 110 10.92 0.08 -15.22
CA VAL A 110 10.65 1.52 -15.04
C VAL A 110 9.46 1.96 -15.91
N LYS A 111 9.40 1.54 -17.18
CA LYS A 111 8.26 1.83 -18.08
C LYS A 111 6.96 1.28 -17.51
N PHE A 112 6.96 0.05 -16.99
CA PHE A 112 5.80 -0.55 -16.34
C PHE A 112 5.35 0.28 -15.15
N LEU A 113 6.27 0.63 -14.24
CA LEU A 113 5.94 1.39 -13.04
C LEU A 113 5.40 2.78 -13.38
N GLN A 114 5.98 3.45 -14.38
CA GLN A 114 5.52 4.75 -14.85
C GLN A 114 4.12 4.67 -15.48
N ALA A 115 3.90 3.70 -16.35
CA ALA A 115 2.60 3.47 -16.97
C ALA A 115 1.53 3.10 -15.93
N PHE A 116 1.89 2.27 -14.94
CA PHE A 116 1.01 1.90 -13.84
C PHE A 116 0.62 3.11 -12.99
N LEU A 117 1.59 3.89 -12.50
CA LEU A 117 1.35 5.11 -11.72
C LEU A 117 0.42 6.08 -12.46
N ALA A 118 0.67 6.29 -13.76
CA ALA A 118 -0.18 7.13 -14.60
C ALA A 118 -1.62 6.57 -14.70
N ALA A 119 -1.76 5.26 -14.92
CA ALA A 119 -3.06 4.61 -15.09
C ALA A 119 -3.89 4.61 -13.79
N VAL A 120 -3.26 4.46 -12.63
CA VAL A 120 -3.93 4.55 -11.31
C VAL A 120 -4.06 5.98 -10.80
N LYS A 121 -3.60 6.98 -11.57
CA LYS A 121 -3.62 8.40 -11.22
C LYS A 121 -2.90 8.71 -9.91
N LEU A 122 -1.82 7.98 -9.63
CA LEU A 122 -0.90 8.32 -8.55
C LEU A 122 0.14 9.28 -9.13
N GLU A 123 0.06 10.54 -8.73
CA GLU A 123 1.07 11.51 -9.13
C GLU A 123 2.43 11.12 -8.56
N LYS A 124 3.49 11.34 -9.34
CA LYS A 124 4.85 11.27 -8.79
C LYS A 124 4.95 12.33 -7.71
N SER A 125 4.99 11.93 -6.44
CA SER A 125 5.61 12.80 -5.46
C SER A 125 7.02 13.06 -5.97
N THR A 126 7.44 14.32 -5.94
CA THR A 126 8.71 14.84 -6.50
C THR A 126 9.96 14.26 -5.80
N ALA A 127 9.84 13.15 -5.08
CA ALA A 127 10.84 12.52 -4.23
C ALA A 127 11.66 11.43 -4.93
N ALA A 128 11.81 11.49 -6.26
CA ALA A 128 12.79 10.67 -6.99
C ALA A 128 13.94 11.54 -7.52
N LYS A 129 14.51 12.40 -6.68
CA LYS A 129 15.86 12.93 -6.88
C LYS A 129 16.86 12.00 -6.20
N ILE A 130 17.03 10.78 -6.75
CA ILE A 130 18.18 9.85 -6.78
C ILE A 130 19.05 9.74 -5.49
N TYR A 131 19.92 8.74 -5.33
CA TYR A 131 20.28 8.01 -4.10
C TYR A 131 21.11 8.67 -2.95
N SER A 132 20.59 8.79 -1.69
CA SER A 132 21.23 9.28 -0.41
C SER A 132 22.63 8.75 -0.15
N TRP A 133 23.73 9.43 -0.44
CA TRP A 133 24.16 10.84 -0.34
C TRP A 133 23.30 11.95 -1.00
N VAL A 134 22.36 11.58 -1.85
CA VAL A 134 21.36 12.37 -2.59
C VAL A 134 19.90 12.42 -1.99
N PHE A 135 19.45 11.57 -1.05
CA PHE A 135 18.27 11.71 -0.14
C PHE A 135 18.64 12.10 1.32
N PRO A 136 18.83 13.39 1.65
CA PRO A 136 18.72 13.83 3.04
C PRO A 136 17.36 13.40 3.62
N ASN A 137 17.30 13.09 4.91
CA ASN A 137 16.09 12.66 5.66
C ASN A 137 15.66 11.18 5.52
N SER A 138 16.59 10.30 5.14
CA SER A 138 16.41 8.84 5.26
C SER A 138 16.50 8.38 6.73
N GLU A 139 15.70 7.40 7.11
CA GLU A 139 15.74 6.75 8.43
C GLU A 139 16.19 5.29 8.28
N LEU A 140 17.02 4.80 9.21
CA LEU A 140 17.48 3.41 9.24
C LEU A 140 16.90 2.71 10.47
N THR A 141 16.10 1.68 10.25
CA THR A 141 15.65 0.77 11.29
C THR A 141 16.17 -0.64 11.01
N ILE A 142 16.86 -1.22 11.99
CA ILE A 142 17.40 -2.59 11.89
C ILE A 142 16.48 -3.53 12.66
N PHE A 143 16.08 -4.63 12.01
CA PHE A 143 15.30 -5.71 12.61
C PHE A 143 16.30 -6.76 13.08
N GLU A 144 16.64 -6.73 14.38
CA GLU A 144 17.70 -7.59 14.94
C GLU A 144 17.48 -9.09 14.68
N ASN A 145 16.21 -9.52 14.61
CA ASN A 145 15.83 -10.90 14.35
C ASN A 145 15.24 -11.11 12.94
N GLY A 146 15.23 -10.06 12.11
CA GLY A 146 14.62 -10.08 10.79
C GLY A 146 15.63 -10.35 9.67
N GLY A 147 15.36 -11.38 8.88
CA GLY A 147 16.06 -11.66 7.64
C GLY A 147 15.63 -10.75 6.49
N ILE A 148 15.92 -11.17 5.25
CA ILE A 148 15.56 -10.42 4.03
C ILE A 148 14.05 -10.17 3.89
N ASN A 149 13.23 -10.94 4.61
CA ASN A 149 11.77 -10.84 4.65
C ASN A 149 11.28 -10.38 6.03
N CYS A 150 11.93 -9.38 6.64
CA CYS A 150 11.55 -8.86 7.96
C CYS A 150 10.07 -8.47 8.09
N TYR A 151 9.42 -8.04 7.00
CA TYR A 151 7.98 -7.76 6.93
C TYR A 151 7.09 -9.00 7.07
N LEU A 152 7.63 -10.21 6.90
CA LEU A 152 6.95 -11.49 7.15
C LEU A 152 7.25 -12.05 8.54
N GLU A 153 8.48 -11.82 9.02
CA GLU A 153 8.99 -12.40 10.25
C GLU A 153 8.57 -11.59 11.49
N GLU A 154 8.60 -10.26 11.38
CA GLU A 154 8.18 -9.31 12.41
C GLU A 154 7.15 -8.30 11.84
N PRO A 155 5.96 -8.75 11.36
CA PRO A 155 5.03 -7.91 10.60
C PRO A 155 4.52 -6.70 11.39
N GLU A 156 4.21 -6.87 12.67
CA GLU A 156 3.74 -5.76 13.53
C GLU A 156 4.79 -4.66 13.65
N LYS A 157 6.03 -5.03 14.00
CA LYS A 157 7.15 -4.10 14.09
C LYS A 157 7.46 -3.42 12.75
N PHE A 158 7.36 -4.16 11.65
CA PHE A 158 7.54 -3.61 10.32
C PHE A 158 6.47 -2.56 10.01
N ASN A 159 5.22 -2.86 10.30
CA ASN A 159 4.10 -1.95 10.10
C ASN A 159 4.25 -0.68 10.94
N ASP A 160 4.63 -0.81 12.22
CA ASP A 160 4.89 0.33 13.11
C ASP A 160 5.96 1.26 12.54
N VAL A 161 7.08 0.70 12.08
CA VAL A 161 8.18 1.48 11.47
C VAL A 161 7.69 2.23 10.23
N VAL A 162 6.98 1.55 9.33
CA VAL A 162 6.48 2.15 8.09
C VAL A 162 5.43 3.24 8.38
N VAL A 163 4.51 3.00 9.32
CA VAL A 163 3.50 3.97 9.73
C VAL A 163 4.14 5.19 10.39
N ASN A 164 5.08 5.00 11.30
CA ASN A 164 5.79 6.10 11.96
C ASN A 164 6.56 6.95 10.94
N PHE A 165 7.27 6.31 10.01
CA PHE A 165 7.95 7.00 8.93
C PHE A 165 6.96 7.82 8.08
N TYR A 166 5.85 7.20 7.65
CA TYR A 166 4.81 7.87 6.87
C TYR A 166 4.23 9.09 7.61
N GLN A 167 3.83 8.93 8.87
CA GLN A 167 3.23 10.00 9.67
C GLN A 167 4.20 11.14 9.95
N SER A 168 5.48 10.86 10.15
CA SER A 168 6.51 11.87 10.40
C SER A 168 6.85 12.75 9.18
N ARG A 169 6.22 12.51 8.03
CA ARG A 169 6.41 13.26 6.78
C ARG A 169 5.12 13.91 6.26
N LEU A 170 4.02 13.82 7.03
CA LEU A 170 2.78 14.57 6.83
C LEU A 170 2.89 15.97 7.44
#